data_AF-A0A7Y7TS34-F1
#
_entry.id   AF-A0A7Y7TS34-F1
#
_cell.length_a   1.000
_cell.length_b   1.000
_cell.length_c   1.000
_cell.angle_alpha   90.00
_cell.angle_beta   90.00
_cell.angle_gamma   90.00
#
_symmetry.space_group_name_H-M   'P 1'
#
loop_
_entity.id
_entity.type
_entity.pdbx_description
1 polymer ?
#
loop_
_entity_poly.entity_id
_entity_poly.type
_entity_poly.pdbx_seq_one_letter_code
_entity_poly.pdbx_strand_id
1 'polypeptide(L)' 'MLQIKKYFEDWDGMRYFRLIAGLVIVIAAIVQLDWAIGFLGVFFLYQAIFNAACGCNTSCAVSKNPVDTKPERTENTI' A
#
# COMPACT_ATOMS: atom_id res chain seq x y z
N MET A 1 -6.14 28.36 2.29
CA MET A 1 -5.45 27.83 1.09
C MET A 1 -4.40 26.78 1.46
N LEU A 2 -4.71 25.80 2.33
CA LEU A 2 -3.71 24.86 2.89
C LEU A 2 -4.28 23.45 3.10
N GLN A 3 -5.20 22.98 2.24
CA GLN A 3 -5.77 21.62 2.38
C GLN A 3 -5.80 20.81 1.09
N ILE A 4 -5.68 21.44 -0.08
CA ILE A 4 -5.75 20.75 -1.39
C ILE A 4 -4.45 19.97 -1.68
N LYS A 5 -3.31 20.43 -1.15
CA LYS A 5 -2.01 19.80 -1.43
C LYS A 5 -1.91 18.36 -0.93
N LYS A 6 -2.51 18.06 0.22
CA LYS A 6 -2.42 16.74 0.86
C LYS A 6 -3.08 15.63 0.04
N TYR A 7 -4.14 15.95 -0.71
CA TYR A 7 -4.83 14.97 -1.57
C TYR A 7 -4.09 14.65 -2.87
N PHE A 8 -3.17 15.52 -3.31
CA PHE A 8 -2.30 15.29 -4.46
C PHE A 8 -0.90 14.79 -4.05
N GLU A 9 -0.55 14.83 -2.76
CA GLU A 9 0.72 14.30 -2.21
C GLU A 9 0.69 12.77 -2.03
N ASP A 10 -0.50 12.19 -1.81
CA ASP A 10 -0.70 10.75 -1.55
C ASP A 10 -1.21 9.97 -2.78
N TRP A 11 -1.01 10.47 -4.01
CA TRP A 11 -1.13 9.63 -5.20
C TRP A 11 0.15 8.81 -5.34
N ASP A 12 0.20 7.74 -4.54
CA ASP A 12 1.30 6.80 -4.37
C ASP A 12 2.03 6.52 -5.70
N GLY A 13 3.31 6.93 -5.81
CA GLY A 13 4.18 6.52 -6.92
C GLY A 13 4.18 5.00 -7.15
N MET A 14 3.86 4.22 -6.11
CA MET A 14 3.66 2.77 -6.15
C MET A 14 2.48 2.34 -7.06
N ARG A 15 1.43 3.15 -7.21
CA ARG A 15 0.31 2.87 -8.15
C ARG A 15 0.77 2.99 -9.59
N TYR A 16 1.52 4.05 -9.90
CA TYR A 16 2.10 4.23 -11.23
C TYR A 16 3.11 3.14 -11.56
N PHE A 17 3.98 2.78 -10.62
CA PHE A 17 4.91 1.67 -10.80
C PHE A 17 4.17 0.35 -11.11
N ARG A 18 3.12 0.03 -10.35
CA ARG A 18 2.31 -1.17 -10.58
C ARG A 18 1.57 -1.15 -11.92
N LEU A 19 1.05 0.01 -12.34
CA LEU A 19 0.44 0.18 -13.67
C LEU A 19 1.44 -0.08 -14.78
N ILE A 20 2.62 0.52 -14.71
CA ILE A 20 3.67 0.37 -15.72
C ILE A 20 4.16 -1.08 -15.75
N ALA A 21 4.45 -1.66 -14.58
CA ALA A 21 4.91 -3.04 -14.47
C ALA A 21 3.86 -4.03 -15.02
N GLY A 22 2.59 -3.87 -14.64
CA GLY A 22 1.49 -4.69 -15.14
C GLY A 22 1.32 -4.59 -16.65
N LEU A 23 1.41 -3.38 -17.21
CA LEU A 23 1.32 -3.16 -18.65
C LEU A 23 2.46 -3.83 -19.41
N VAL A 24 3.70 -3.71 -18.92
CA VAL A 24 4.87 -4.36 -19.52
C VAL A 24 4.72 -5.88 -19.50
N ILE A 25 4.23 -6.46 -18.40
CA ILE A 25 4.02 -7.90 -18.27
C ILE A 25 2.93 -8.39 -19.25
N VAL A 26 1.82 -7.64 -19.40
CA VAL A 26 0.78 -7.99 -20.38
C VAL A 26 1.32 -7.94 -21.82
N ILE A 27 2.12 -6.92 -22.16
CA ILE A 27 2.75 -6.83 -23.48
C ILE A 27 3.70 -8.03 -23.70
N ALA A 28 4.53 -8.35 -22.71
CA ALA A 28 5.44 -9.49 -22.78
C ALA A 28 4.68 -10.83 -22.94
N ALA A 29 3.54 -10.98 -22.27
CA ALA A 29 2.68 -12.16 -22.40
C ALA A 29 2.11 -12.32 -23.82
N ILE A 30 1.70 -11.22 -24.47
CA ILE A 30 1.22 -11.24 -25.85
C ILE A 30 2.35 -11.65 -26.80
N VAL A 31 3.57 -11.13 -26.61
CA VAL A 31 4.72 -11.46 -27.45
C VAL A 31 5.15 -12.93 -27.28
N GLN A 32 5.10 -13.46 -26.06
CA GLN A 32 5.50 -14.84 -25.78
C GLN A 32 4.36 -15.86 -25.95
N LEU A 33 3.12 -15.40 -26.20
CA LEU A 33 1.92 -16.24 -26.25
C LEU A 33 1.74 -17.11 -24.99
N ASP A 34 2.27 -16.67 -23.85
CA ASP A 34 2.23 -17.38 -22.58
C ASP A 34 1.08 -16.86 -21.71
N TRP A 35 0.11 -17.74 -21.47
CA TRP A 35 -1.12 -17.42 -20.77
C TRP A 35 -0.89 -17.23 -19.27
N ALA A 36 0.12 -17.89 -18.68
CA ALA A 36 0.43 -17.76 -17.26
C ALA A 36 0.98 -16.35 -16.95
N ILE A 37 1.86 -15.85 -17.82
CA ILE A 37 2.40 -14.48 -17.73
C ILE A 37 1.28 -13.46 -17.96
N GLY A 38 0.37 -13.74 -18.90
CA GLY A 38 -0.79 -12.89 -19.17
C GLY A 38 -1.70 -12.73 -17.96
N PHE A 39 -2.01 -13.84 -17.28
CA PHE A 39 -2.82 -13.83 -16.07
C PHE A 39 -2.15 -13.01 -14.95
N LEU A 40 -0.83 -13.18 -14.77
CA LEU A 40 -0.06 -12.41 -13.79
C LEU A 40 -0.07 -10.90 -14.09
N GLY A 41 0.06 -10.53 -15.37
CA GLY A 41 -0.01 -9.12 -15.80
C GLY A 41 -1.37 -8.49 -15.53
N VAL A 42 -2.46 -9.20 -15.85
CA VAL A 42 -3.84 -8.74 -15.56
C VAL A 42 -4.06 -8.62 -14.05
N PHE A 43 -3.54 -9.55 -13.25
CA PHE A 43 -3.61 -9.47 -11.79
C PHE A 43 -2.90 -8.22 -11.24
N PHE A 44 -1.71 -7.89 -11.74
CA PHE A 44 -1.00 -6.66 -11.36
C PHE A 44 -1.74 -5.39 -11.79
N LEU A 45 -2.34 -5.38 -12.98
CA LEU A 45 -3.18 -4.26 -13.44
C LEU A 45 -4.43 -4.09 -12.59
N TYR A 46 -5.09 -5.20 -12.23
CA TYR A 46 -6.25 -5.18 -11.32
C TYR A 46 -5.89 -4.55 -9.96
N GLN A 47 -4.79 -4.98 -9.35
CA GLN A 47 -4.32 -4.38 -8.10
C GLN A 47 -4.04 -2.88 -8.22
N ALA A 48 -3.53 -2.43 -9.38
CA ALA A 48 -3.22 -1.02 -9.61
C ALA A 48 -4.47 -0.15 -9.81
N ILE A 49 -5.48 -0.65 -10.54
CA ILE A 49 -6.75 0.06 -10.80
C ILE A 49 -7.58 0.18 -9.53
N PHE A 50 -7.72 -0.92 -8.77
CA PHE A 50 -8.54 -0.94 -7.56
C PHE A 50 -7.77 -0.42 -6.33
N ASN A 51 -6.50 -0.05 -6.47
CA ASN A 51 -5.57 0.20 -5.37
C ASN A 51 -5.62 -0.89 -4.28
N ALA A 52 -6.01 -2.10 -4.69
CA ALA A 52 -6.21 -3.25 -3.83
C ALA A 52 -4.90 -4.02 -3.84
N ALA A 53 -3.92 -3.53 -3.06
CA ALA A 53 -2.79 -4.37 -2.73
C ALA A 53 -3.28 -5.46 -1.76
N CYS A 54 -2.85 -6.71 -1.97
CA CYS A 54 -3.03 -7.77 -0.97
C CYS A 54 -2.25 -7.40 0.31
N GLY A 55 -2.88 -6.65 1.21
CA GLY A 55 -2.52 -6.48 2.63
C GLY A 55 -1.18 -5.84 2.99
N CYS A 56 -0.15 -5.82 2.13
CA CYS A 56 1.21 -5.43 2.52
C CYS A 56 1.38 -3.93 2.83
N ASN A 57 0.46 -3.08 2.35
CA ASN A 57 0.46 -1.64 2.63
C ASN A 57 -0.66 -1.22 3.60
N THR A 58 -1.52 -2.15 4.00
CA THR A 58 -2.38 -1.92 5.16
C THR A 58 -1.48 -2.13 6.36
N SER A 59 -0.79 -1.07 6.77
CA SER A 59 -0.25 -0.99 8.12
C SER A 59 -1.43 -1.24 9.06
N CYS A 60 -1.64 -2.49 9.46
CA CYS A 60 -2.15 -2.84 10.78
C CYS A 60 -1.10 -2.43 11.83
N ALA A 61 -0.51 -1.25 11.68
CA ALA A 61 0.07 -0.55 12.79
C ALA A 61 -1.14 -0.09 13.58
N VAL A 62 -1.48 -0.85 14.62
CA VAL A 62 -2.09 -0.25 15.81
C VAL A 62 -1.39 1.08 15.99
N SER A 63 -2.14 2.18 15.87
CA SER A 63 -1.67 3.46 16.38
C SER A 63 -1.30 3.17 17.82
N LYS A 64 0.00 3.09 18.11
CA LYS A 64 0.48 3.23 19.47
C LYS A 64 0.20 4.69 19.81
N ASN A 65 -1.07 5.00 20.10
CA ASN A 65 -1.34 6.10 21.00
C ASN A 65 -0.40 5.84 22.18
N PRO A 66 0.48 6.79 22.55
CA PRO A 66 1.25 6.61 23.77
C PRO A 66 0.22 6.30 24.84
N VAL A 67 0.28 5.09 25.39
CA VAL A 67 -0.46 4.77 26.59
C VAL A 67 0.06 5.78 27.59
N ASP A 68 -0.77 6.75 27.95
CA ASP A 68 -0.50 7.69 29.03
C ASP A 68 -0.17 6.84 30.25
N THR A 69 1.13 6.60 30.45
CA THR A 69 1.65 5.93 31.62
C THR A 69 1.52 6.95 32.73
N LYS A 70 0.30 7.08 33.27
CA LYS A 70 0.09 7.70 34.56
C LYS A 70 0.87 6.83 35.55
N PRO A 71 1.94 7.32 36.20
CA PRO A 71 2.66 6.52 37.18
C PRO A 71 1.69 6.16 38.32
N GLU A 72 1.36 4.88 38.39
CA GLU A 72 0.66 4.27 39.51
C GLU A 72 1.65 4.08 40.66
N ARG A 73 1.48 4.91 41.70
CA ARG A 73 1.71 4.61 43.12
C ARG A 73 3.01 3.86 43.48
N THR A 74 4.01 4.61 43.90
CA THR A 74 4.93 4.21 44.99
C THR A 74 5.19 5.40 45.92
N GLU A 75 4.17 5.79 46.71
CA GLU A 75 4.37 6.49 47.98
C GLU A 75 3.92 5.53 49.09
N ASN A 76 4.71 4.48 49.28
CA ASN A 76 4.68 3.61 50.44
C ASN A 76 6.15 3.46 50.88
N THR A 77 6.72 4.51 51.49
CA THR A 77 8.00 4.42 52.18
C THR A 77 7.85 5.06 53.55
N ILE A 78 7.61 4.18 54.53
CA ILE A 78 8.02 4.16 55.94
C ILE A 78 8.38 5.51 56.57
#